data_AF-A0A0F8ZJQ9-F1
#
_entry.id   AF-A0A0F8ZJQ9-F1
#
_cell.length_a   1.000
_cell.length_b   1.000
_cell.length_c   1.000
_cell.angle_alpha   90.00
_cell.angle_beta   90.00
_cell.angle_gamma   90.00
#
_symmetry.space_group_name_H-M   'P 1'
#
loop_
_entity.id
_entity.type
_entity.pdbx_description
1 polymer ?
#
loop_
_entity_poly.entity_id
_entity_poly.type
_entity_poly.pdbx_seq_one_letter_code
_entity_poly.pdbx_strand_id
1 'polypeptide(L)'
;MTEIEYIEKINPSLQKKQFLQLDLLFKIYNLRNTRKKLRRKLKILEKSMRRDNNVNFAIKIEAFKVISTENNIKFKDAMSKLENSYNIFKFAKELENYNQYLTNLNKKRNKRLLDLNSYEITKGYYLQKIIDINDNVKHLKDLAIPYFQELKDELIMLEDQRIKLITEKLKKTIDKDKFAQESKEIEKLKLQKEEKLAFLMVEVIDFKLS
;
A
#
# COMPACT_ATOMS: atom_id res chain seq x y z
N MET A 1 22.02 -27.75 -2.10
CA MET A 1 21.40 -26.43 -2.23
C MET A 1 20.38 -26.27 -1.12
N THR A 2 20.77 -25.56 -0.06
CA THR A 2 19.93 -25.22 1.08
C THR A 2 19.30 -23.84 0.87
N GLU A 3 18.12 -23.60 1.41
CA GLU A 3 17.35 -22.33 1.30
C GLU A 3 18.17 -21.08 1.66
N ILE A 4 19.25 -21.24 2.43
CA ILE A 4 20.19 -20.19 2.84
C ILE A 4 20.99 -19.61 1.65
N GLU A 5 21.24 -20.38 0.59
CA GLU A 5 22.00 -19.92 -0.59
C GLU A 5 21.18 -19.00 -1.52
N TYR A 6 19.85 -18.94 -1.36
CA TYR A 6 19.00 -18.09 -2.21
C TYR A 6 19.04 -16.62 -1.80
N ILE A 7 19.45 -16.32 -0.56
CA ILE A 7 19.53 -14.97 -0.02
C ILE A 7 20.79 -14.23 -0.52
N GLU A 8 21.84 -14.95 -0.95
CA GLU A 8 23.16 -14.37 -1.26
C GLU A 8 23.37 -13.88 -2.71
N LYS A 9 22.35 -13.85 -3.57
CA LYS A 9 22.51 -13.42 -4.98
C LYS A 9 21.58 -12.30 -5.45
N ILE A 10 21.14 -11.43 -4.54
CA ILE A 10 20.48 -10.18 -4.96
C ILE A 10 21.46 -9.03 -4.74
N ASN A 11 21.87 -8.40 -5.85
CA ASN A 11 22.66 -7.17 -5.81
C ASN A 11 21.99 -6.17 -4.84
N PRO A 12 22.66 -5.65 -3.80
CA PRO A 12 22.06 -4.73 -2.83
C PRO A 12 21.40 -3.49 -3.47
N SER A 13 21.91 -3.05 -4.61
CA SER A 13 21.30 -1.99 -5.42
C SER A 13 19.92 -2.38 -5.97
N LEU A 14 19.77 -3.64 -6.42
CA LEU A 14 18.51 -4.16 -6.93
C LEU A 14 17.48 -4.33 -5.80
N GLN A 15 17.90 -4.88 -4.67
CA GLN A 15 17.06 -5.02 -3.48
C GLN A 15 16.51 -3.66 -3.02
N LYS A 16 17.36 -2.64 -2.97
CA LYS A 16 16.95 -1.27 -2.64
C LYS A 16 15.93 -0.69 -3.61
N LYS A 17 16.05 -0.98 -4.91
CA LYS A 17 15.05 -0.59 -5.93
C LYS A 17 13.72 -1.32 -5.71
N GLN A 18 13.75 -2.61 -5.38
CA GLN A 18 12.55 -3.40 -5.10
C GLN A 18 11.82 -2.90 -3.86
N PHE A 19 12.54 -2.55 -2.79
CA PHE A 19 11.92 -1.96 -1.59
C PHE A 19 11.33 -0.58 -1.84
N LEU A 20 11.92 0.20 -2.76
CA LEU A 20 11.33 1.47 -3.19
C LEU A 20 9.97 1.26 -3.88
N GLN A 21 9.75 0.16 -4.61
CA GLN A 21 8.43 -0.17 -5.17
C GLN A 21 7.42 -0.51 -4.06
N LEU A 22 7.83 -1.22 -3.00
CA LEU A 22 6.99 -1.49 -1.83
C LEU A 22 6.64 -0.19 -1.07
N ASP A 23 7.57 0.75 -0.98
CA ASP A 23 7.33 2.08 -0.41
C ASP A 23 6.35 2.90 -1.24
N LEU A 24 6.45 2.82 -2.57
CA LEU A 24 5.48 3.44 -3.47
C LEU A 24 4.08 2.83 -3.29
N LEU A 25 3.97 1.51 -3.13
CA LEU A 25 2.70 0.84 -2.82
C LEU A 25 2.09 1.34 -1.51
N PHE A 26 2.90 1.41 -0.44
CA PHE A 26 2.45 1.93 0.84
C PHE A 26 1.99 3.40 0.74
N LYS A 27 2.73 4.23 0.00
CA LYS A 27 2.34 5.63 -0.26
C LYS A 27 1.00 5.70 -0.97
N ILE A 28 0.78 4.88 -2.00
CA ILE A 28 -0.49 4.79 -2.73
C ILE A 28 -1.62 4.35 -1.80
N TYR A 29 -1.39 3.34 -0.96
CA TYR A 29 -2.34 2.88 0.07
C TYR A 29 -2.78 4.02 1.00
N ASN A 30 -1.83 4.76 1.56
CA ASN A 30 -2.10 5.87 2.45
C ASN A 30 -2.85 7.01 1.76
N LEU A 31 -2.51 7.32 0.51
CA LEU A 31 -3.22 8.33 -0.27
C LEU A 31 -4.68 7.91 -0.53
N ARG A 32 -4.95 6.63 -0.81
CA ARG A 32 -6.31 6.10 -0.94
C ARG A 32 -7.10 6.23 0.35
N ASN A 33 -6.50 5.87 1.48
CA ASN A 33 -7.13 5.98 2.80
C ASN A 33 -7.41 7.44 3.17
N THR A 34 -6.46 8.33 2.90
CA THR A 34 -6.64 9.78 3.07
C THR A 34 -7.80 10.29 2.21
N ARG A 35 -7.86 9.91 0.94
CA ARG A 35 -8.98 10.28 0.05
C ARG A 35 -10.33 9.80 0.57
N LYS A 36 -10.42 8.57 1.10
CA LYS A 36 -11.65 8.04 1.74
C LYS A 36 -12.04 8.89 2.95
N LYS A 37 -11.09 9.23 3.83
CA LYS A 37 -11.31 10.09 5.01
C LYS A 37 -11.77 11.51 4.60
N LEU A 38 -11.11 12.13 3.62
CA LEU A 38 -11.47 13.45 3.11
C LEU A 38 -12.89 13.47 2.54
N ARG A 39 -13.26 12.48 1.72
CA ARG A 39 -14.62 12.35 1.17
C ARG A 39 -15.69 12.22 2.26
N ARG A 40 -15.43 11.41 3.30
CA ARG A 40 -16.35 11.26 4.43
C ARG A 40 -16.53 12.59 5.18
N LYS A 41 -15.43 13.30 5.46
CA LYS A 41 -15.47 14.60 6.15
C LYS A 41 -16.18 15.67 5.32
N LEU A 42 -15.90 15.74 4.01
CA LEU A 42 -16.59 16.65 3.08
C LEU A 42 -18.10 16.41 3.07
N LYS A 43 -18.53 15.15 2.95
CA LYS A 43 -19.97 14.80 2.96
C LYS A 43 -20.66 15.21 4.27
N ILE A 44 -19.97 15.13 5.40
CA ILE A 44 -20.49 15.59 6.70
C ILE A 44 -20.63 17.11 6.70
N LEU A 45 -19.58 17.83 6.29
CA LEU A 45 -19.59 19.29 6.23
C LEU A 45 -20.65 19.84 5.28
N GLU A 46 -20.79 19.27 4.08
CA GLU A 46 -21.82 19.65 3.11
C GLU A 46 -23.23 19.44 3.67
N LYS A 47 -23.46 18.36 4.43
CA LYS A 47 -24.74 18.14 5.10
C LYS A 47 -24.99 19.15 6.22
N SER A 48 -23.97 19.50 6.99
CA SER A 48 -24.08 20.51 8.05
C SER A 48 -24.34 21.91 7.47
N MET A 49 -23.65 22.29 6.39
CA MET A 49 -23.84 23.57 5.72
C MET A 49 -25.27 23.74 5.16
N ARG A 50 -25.90 22.66 4.68
CA ARG A 50 -27.31 22.71 4.24
C ARG A 50 -28.30 23.01 5.37
N ARG A 51 -27.90 22.81 6.63
CA ARG A 51 -28.74 23.02 7.82
C ARG A 51 -28.42 24.32 8.54
N ASP A 52 -27.26 24.91 8.29
CA ASP A 52 -26.73 26.07 8.99
C ASP A 52 -25.87 26.92 8.04
N ASN A 53 -26.24 28.19 7.86
CA ASN A 53 -25.57 29.16 6.97
C ASN A 53 -24.27 29.74 7.58
N ASN A 54 -23.60 28.98 8.44
CA ASN A 54 -22.35 29.38 9.05
C ASN A 54 -21.23 29.46 8.00
N VAL A 55 -20.72 30.68 7.78
CA VAL A 55 -19.62 31.00 6.84
C VAL A 55 -18.38 30.12 7.06
N ASN A 56 -18.14 29.65 8.29
CA ASN A 56 -17.04 28.74 8.60
C ASN A 56 -17.15 27.37 7.88
N PHE A 57 -18.35 26.92 7.52
CA PHE A 57 -18.50 25.68 6.74
C PHE A 57 -18.00 25.84 5.31
N ALA A 58 -18.28 26.98 4.67
CA ALA A 58 -17.81 27.26 3.31
C ALA A 58 -16.28 27.28 3.24
N ILE A 59 -15.62 27.97 4.17
CA ILE A 59 -14.15 28.02 4.26
C ILE A 59 -13.56 26.62 4.48
N LYS A 60 -14.14 25.83 5.40
CA LYS A 60 -13.69 24.45 5.64
C LYS A 60 -13.84 23.59 4.39
N ILE A 61 -14.98 23.64 3.71
CA ILE A 61 -15.22 22.86 2.48
C ILE A 61 -14.16 23.22 1.43
N GLU A 62 -13.86 24.51 1.23
CA GLU A 62 -12.86 24.93 0.26
C GLU A 62 -11.46 24.43 0.62
N ALA A 63 -11.05 24.52 1.89
CA ALA A 63 -9.79 23.94 2.34
C ALA A 63 -9.72 22.42 2.09
N PHE A 64 -10.81 21.68 2.34
CA PHE A 64 -10.87 20.25 2.06
C PHE A 64 -10.78 19.92 0.56
N LYS A 65 -11.32 20.78 -0.32
CA LYS A 65 -11.15 20.62 -1.78
C LYS A 65 -9.70 20.79 -2.19
N VAL A 66 -9.01 21.81 -1.68
CA VAL A 66 -7.57 22.03 -1.94
C VAL A 66 -6.75 20.82 -1.51
N ILE A 67 -6.96 20.35 -0.28
CA ILE A 67 -6.27 19.15 0.23
C ILE A 67 -6.59 17.90 -0.61
N SER A 68 -7.84 17.76 -1.08
CA SER A 68 -8.24 16.67 -1.97
C SER A 68 -7.53 16.75 -3.32
N THR A 69 -7.36 17.94 -3.88
CA THR A 69 -6.62 18.16 -5.14
C THR A 69 -5.15 17.79 -4.96
N GLU A 70 -4.50 18.27 -3.91
CA GLU A 70 -3.11 17.89 -3.60
C GLU A 70 -2.94 16.38 -3.40
N ASN A 71 -3.87 15.74 -2.68
CA ASN A 71 -3.87 14.30 -2.48
C ASN A 71 -3.97 13.54 -3.81
N ASN A 72 -4.83 13.99 -4.73
CA ASN A 72 -4.96 13.39 -6.06
C ASN A 72 -3.70 13.58 -6.91
N ILE A 73 -3.04 14.73 -6.83
CA ILE A 73 -1.78 14.98 -7.54
C ILE A 73 -0.70 14.01 -7.03
N LYS A 74 -0.51 13.93 -5.70
CA LYS A 74 0.44 13.00 -5.08
C LYS A 74 0.14 11.54 -5.43
N PHE A 75 -1.14 11.19 -5.55
CA PHE A 75 -1.57 9.85 -5.95
C PHE A 75 -1.18 9.54 -7.39
N LYS A 76 -1.43 10.46 -8.32
CA LYS A 76 -1.05 10.29 -9.73
C LYS A 76 0.47 10.14 -9.88
N ASP A 77 1.24 10.98 -9.20
CA ASP A 77 2.72 10.92 -9.20
C ASP A 77 3.26 9.61 -8.63
N ALA A 78 2.70 9.13 -7.51
CA ALA A 78 3.13 7.84 -6.95
C ALA A 78 2.78 6.68 -7.89
N MET A 79 1.60 6.72 -8.50
CA MET A 79 1.13 5.69 -9.41
C MET A 79 1.93 5.63 -10.72
N SER A 80 2.42 6.77 -11.23
CA SER A 80 3.25 6.78 -12.45
C SER A 80 4.67 6.23 -12.25
N LYS A 81 5.15 6.22 -11.00
CA LYS A 81 6.46 5.66 -10.61
C LYS A 81 6.39 4.18 -10.24
N LEU A 82 5.20 3.67 -9.93
CA LEU A 82 4.98 2.28 -9.55
C LEU A 82 5.00 1.39 -10.79
N GLU A 83 5.88 0.40 -10.80
CA GLU A 83 5.91 -0.62 -11.84
C GLU A 83 4.66 -1.50 -11.79
N ASN A 84 4.13 -1.86 -12.98
CA ASN A 84 2.90 -2.65 -13.07
C ASN A 84 2.99 -4.01 -12.36
N SER A 85 4.17 -4.64 -12.39
CA SER A 85 4.46 -5.93 -11.74
C SER A 85 4.33 -5.89 -10.21
N TYR A 86 4.36 -4.71 -9.60
CA TYR A 86 4.21 -4.53 -8.15
C TYR A 86 2.80 -4.13 -7.76
N ASN A 87 1.92 -3.84 -8.73
CA ASN A 87 0.66 -3.17 -8.49
C ASN A 87 -0.45 -4.12 -8.01
N ILE A 88 -0.37 -4.56 -6.76
CA ILE A 88 -1.34 -5.50 -6.17
C ILE A 88 -2.79 -5.01 -6.25
N PHE A 89 -2.99 -3.70 -6.21
CA PHE A 89 -4.32 -3.10 -6.36
C PHE A 89 -4.89 -3.24 -7.77
N LYS A 90 -4.02 -3.23 -8.78
CA LYS A 90 -4.40 -3.47 -10.17
C LYS A 90 -4.70 -4.95 -10.38
N PHE A 91 -3.85 -5.83 -9.85
CA PHE A 91 -4.03 -7.27 -9.89
C PHE A 91 -5.37 -7.70 -9.33
N ALA A 92 -5.75 -7.24 -8.14
CA ALA A 92 -7.05 -7.56 -7.53
C ALA A 92 -8.23 -7.22 -8.46
N LYS A 93 -8.19 -6.04 -9.11
CA LYS A 93 -9.25 -5.59 -10.02
C LYS A 93 -9.26 -6.37 -11.34
N GLU A 94 -8.09 -6.66 -11.90
CA GLU A 94 -7.97 -7.43 -13.14
C GLU A 94 -8.45 -8.87 -12.96
N LEU A 95 -8.11 -9.49 -11.83
CA LEU A 95 -8.56 -10.84 -11.51
C LEU A 95 -10.08 -10.91 -11.36
N GLU A 96 -10.69 -9.95 -10.65
CA GLU A 96 -12.15 -9.84 -10.54
C GLU A 96 -12.80 -9.74 -11.93
N ASN A 97 -12.27 -8.88 -12.80
CA ASN A 97 -12.80 -8.71 -14.16
C ASN A 97 -12.65 -9.99 -14.99
N TYR A 98 -11.50 -10.67 -14.92
CA TYR A 98 -11.26 -11.90 -15.66
C TYR A 98 -12.15 -13.04 -15.16
N ASN A 99 -12.34 -13.17 -13.85
CA ASN A 99 -13.26 -14.16 -13.26
C ASN A 99 -14.72 -13.90 -13.67
N GLN A 100 -15.15 -12.63 -13.65
CA GLN A 100 -16.48 -12.25 -14.16
C GLN A 100 -16.63 -12.56 -15.65
N TYR A 101 -15.61 -12.26 -16.45
CA TYR A 101 -15.61 -12.55 -17.88
C TYR A 101 -15.72 -14.05 -18.15
N LEU A 102 -14.90 -14.87 -17.50
CA LEU A 102 -14.93 -16.34 -17.62
C LEU A 102 -16.29 -16.91 -17.20
N THR A 103 -16.89 -16.37 -16.14
CA THR A 103 -18.24 -16.75 -15.72
C THR A 103 -19.28 -16.46 -16.81
N ASN A 104 -19.19 -15.29 -17.44
CA ASN A 104 -20.10 -14.90 -18.54
C ASN A 104 -19.84 -15.72 -19.82
N LEU A 105 -18.57 -16.04 -20.11
CA LEU A 105 -18.16 -16.89 -21.22
C LEU A 105 -18.76 -18.29 -21.07
N ASN A 106 -18.69 -18.87 -19.86
CA ASN A 106 -19.32 -20.16 -19.55
C ASN A 106 -20.84 -20.12 -19.72
N LYS A 107 -21.51 -19.06 -19.26
CA LYS A 107 -22.96 -18.88 -19.48
C LYS A 107 -23.31 -18.83 -20.97
N LYS A 108 -22.52 -18.13 -21.79
CA LYS A 108 -22.73 -18.06 -23.24
C LYS A 108 -22.51 -19.41 -23.92
N ARG A 109 -21.47 -20.16 -23.54
CA ARG A 109 -21.24 -21.53 -24.01
C ARG A 109 -22.42 -22.45 -23.68
N ASN A 110 -22.94 -22.40 -22.45
CA ASN A 110 -24.07 -23.23 -22.03
C ASN A 110 -25.34 -22.92 -22.81
N LYS A 111 -25.51 -21.66 -23.24
CA LYS A 111 -26.59 -21.23 -24.14
C LYS A 111 -26.33 -21.53 -25.62
N ARG A 112 -25.21 -22.18 -25.96
CA ARG A 112 -24.76 -22.47 -27.34
C ARG A 112 -24.61 -21.22 -28.21
N LEU A 113 -24.30 -20.08 -27.60
CA LEU A 113 -24.11 -18.78 -28.28
C LEU A 113 -22.67 -18.54 -28.75
N LEU A 114 -21.79 -19.52 -28.57
CA LEU A 114 -20.38 -19.47 -28.93
C LEU A 114 -19.98 -20.79 -29.54
N ASP A 115 -19.19 -20.75 -30.61
CA ASP A 115 -18.55 -21.94 -31.13
C ASP A 115 -17.46 -22.45 -30.16
N LEU A 116 -17.17 -23.75 -30.24
CA LEU A 116 -16.27 -24.42 -29.30
C LEU A 116 -14.84 -23.87 -29.39
N ASN A 117 -14.35 -23.60 -30.60
CA ASN A 117 -12.97 -23.17 -30.83
C ASN A 117 -12.74 -21.76 -30.26
N SER A 118 -13.62 -20.81 -30.57
CA SER A 118 -13.54 -19.45 -30.02
C SER A 118 -13.69 -19.46 -28.51
N TYR A 119 -14.53 -20.32 -27.94
CA TYR A 119 -14.64 -20.49 -26.50
C TYR A 119 -13.32 -20.93 -25.87
N GLU A 120 -12.72 -22.03 -26.35
CA GLU A 120 -11.50 -22.59 -25.73
C GLU A 120 -10.31 -21.64 -25.87
N ILE A 121 -10.16 -20.98 -27.02
CA ILE A 121 -9.10 -19.96 -27.24
C ILE A 121 -9.28 -18.80 -26.25
N THR A 122 -10.49 -18.25 -26.17
CA THR A 122 -10.77 -17.10 -25.30
C THR A 122 -10.58 -17.48 -23.83
N LYS A 123 -11.08 -18.65 -23.40
CA LYS A 123 -10.91 -19.16 -22.05
C LYS A 123 -9.43 -19.32 -21.70
N GLY A 124 -8.65 -19.96 -22.58
CA GLY A 124 -7.22 -20.18 -22.41
C GLY A 124 -6.47 -18.86 -22.21
N TYR A 125 -6.76 -17.85 -23.03
CA TYR A 125 -6.17 -16.51 -22.91
C TYR A 125 -6.38 -15.89 -21.52
N TYR A 126 -7.62 -15.87 -21.01
CA TYR A 126 -7.91 -15.27 -19.70
C TYR A 126 -7.39 -16.10 -18.54
N LEU A 127 -7.36 -17.43 -18.65
CA LEU A 127 -6.73 -18.29 -17.66
C LEU A 127 -5.23 -18.02 -17.58
N GLN A 128 -4.55 -17.84 -18.71
CA GLN A 128 -3.13 -17.46 -18.72
C GLN A 128 -2.90 -16.11 -18.03
N LYS A 129 -3.78 -15.12 -18.27
CA LYS A 129 -3.69 -13.82 -17.56
C LYS A 129 -3.86 -13.95 -16.05
N ILE A 130 -4.71 -14.86 -15.58
CA ILE A 130 -4.85 -15.14 -14.14
C ILE A 130 -3.58 -15.79 -13.59
N ILE A 131 -2.99 -16.74 -14.32
CA ILE A 131 -1.71 -17.38 -13.94
C ILE A 131 -0.60 -16.31 -13.84
N ASP A 132 -0.45 -15.46 -14.85
CA ASP A 132 0.55 -14.38 -14.85
C ASP A 132 0.37 -13.45 -13.63
N ILE A 133 -0.87 -13.14 -13.24
CA ILE A 133 -1.14 -12.33 -12.04
C ILE A 133 -0.74 -13.09 -10.77
N ASN A 134 -1.08 -14.38 -10.66
CA ASN A 134 -0.72 -15.20 -9.51
C ASN A 134 0.80 -15.22 -9.29
N ASP A 135 1.57 -15.37 -10.37
CA ASP A 135 3.03 -15.37 -10.32
C ASP A 135 3.59 -14.02 -9.87
N ASN A 136 3.05 -12.91 -10.39
CA ASN A 136 3.43 -11.57 -9.94
C ASN A 136 3.11 -11.34 -8.45
N VAL A 137 1.95 -11.80 -7.97
CA VAL A 137 1.57 -11.70 -6.56
C VAL A 137 2.51 -12.53 -5.69
N LYS A 138 2.87 -13.74 -6.11
CA LYS A 138 3.82 -14.60 -5.39
C LYS A 138 5.18 -13.91 -5.26
N HIS A 139 5.72 -13.40 -6.38
CA HIS A 139 6.97 -12.65 -6.36
C HIS A 139 6.90 -11.41 -5.45
N LEU A 140 5.78 -10.68 -5.44
CA LEU A 140 5.60 -9.54 -4.56
C LEU A 140 5.62 -9.94 -3.07
N LYS A 141 5.03 -11.09 -2.72
CA LYS A 141 5.08 -11.64 -1.35
C LYS A 141 6.51 -12.03 -0.97
N ASP A 142 7.20 -12.72 -1.86
CA ASP A 142 8.59 -13.15 -1.65
C ASP A 142 9.51 -11.95 -1.41
N LEU A 143 9.24 -10.80 -2.06
CA LEU A 143 9.95 -9.53 -1.81
C LEU A 143 9.49 -8.81 -0.53
N ALA A 144 8.22 -8.91 -0.17
CA ALA A 144 7.67 -8.25 1.01
C ALA A 144 8.20 -8.83 2.32
N ILE A 145 8.47 -10.14 2.36
CA ILE A 145 9.00 -10.84 3.55
C ILE A 145 10.36 -10.28 4.02
N PRO A 146 11.42 -10.20 3.19
CA PRO A 146 12.70 -9.64 3.62
C PRO A 146 12.57 -8.15 3.97
N TYR A 147 11.75 -7.38 3.26
CA TYR A 147 11.51 -5.97 3.62
C TYR A 147 10.82 -5.83 4.97
N PHE A 148 9.85 -6.70 5.25
CA PHE A 148 9.16 -6.75 6.54
C PHE A 148 10.13 -7.06 7.68
N GLN A 149 11.11 -7.93 7.44
CA GLN A 149 12.15 -8.21 8.44
C GLN A 149 13.09 -7.01 8.64
N GLU A 150 13.51 -6.33 7.57
CA GLU A 150 14.32 -5.10 7.69
C GLU A 150 13.60 -4.02 8.50
N LEU A 151 12.30 -3.83 8.28
CA LEU A 151 11.49 -2.89 9.05
C LEU A 151 11.39 -3.27 10.54
N LYS A 152 11.39 -4.57 10.87
CA LYS A 152 11.43 -5.05 12.26
C LYS A 152 12.78 -4.76 12.91
N ASP A 153 13.87 -4.99 12.20
CA ASP A 153 15.21 -4.73 12.71
C ASP A 153 15.41 -3.23 12.96
N GLU A 154 14.91 -2.37 12.06
CA GLU A 154 14.90 -0.92 12.25
C GLU A 154 14.07 -0.49 13.49
N LEU A 155 12.94 -1.16 13.78
CA LEU A 155 12.15 -0.88 14.99
C LEU A 155 12.93 -1.20 16.27
N ILE A 156 13.70 -2.29 16.27
CA ILE A 156 14.58 -2.64 17.40
C ILE A 156 15.63 -1.54 17.58
N MET A 157 16.26 -1.08 16.49
CA MET A 157 17.23 0.01 16.55
C MET A 157 16.63 1.32 17.08
N LEU A 158 15.39 1.64 16.74
CA LEU A 158 14.69 2.81 17.28
C LEU A 158 14.42 2.68 18.79
N GLU A 159 14.13 1.47 19.26
CA GLU A 159 13.97 1.22 20.70
C GLU A 159 15.30 1.33 21.45
N ASP A 160 16.40 0.85 20.87
CA ASP A 160 17.75 1.06 21.42
C ASP A 160 18.11 2.55 21.49
N GLN A 161 17.80 3.32 20.45
CA GLN A 161 17.98 4.79 20.45
C GLN A 161 17.14 5.45 21.54
N ARG A 162 15.90 5.00 21.75
CA ARG A 162 15.03 5.50 22.81
C ARG A 162 15.60 5.21 24.20
N ILE A 163 16.08 4.00 24.45
CA ILE A 163 16.71 3.62 25.72
C ILE A 163 17.96 4.46 25.97
N LYS A 164 18.78 4.66 24.94
CA LYS A 164 19.96 5.53 25.00
C LYS A 164 19.58 6.97 25.36
N LEU A 165 18.58 7.53 24.69
CA LEU A 165 18.08 8.88 24.93
C LEU A 165 17.57 9.06 26.38
N ILE A 166 16.82 8.08 26.90
CA ILE A 166 16.36 8.06 28.30
C ILE A 166 17.56 8.03 29.26
N THR A 167 18.57 7.20 28.97
CA THR A 167 19.77 7.08 29.79
C THR A 167 20.55 8.39 29.83
N GLU A 168 20.73 9.05 28.68
CA GLU A 168 21.35 10.37 28.59
C GLU A 168 20.56 11.42 29.38
N LYS A 169 19.22 11.36 29.32
CA LYS A 169 18.38 12.27 30.11
C LYS A 169 18.56 12.07 31.62
N LEU A 170 18.61 10.83 32.08
CA LEU A 170 18.83 10.49 33.49
C LEU A 170 20.23 10.91 33.97
N LYS A 171 21.25 10.77 33.12
CA LYS A 171 22.61 11.24 33.38
C LYS A 171 22.76 12.76 33.30
N LYS A 172 21.69 13.50 32.98
CA LYS A 172 21.67 14.95 32.77
C LYS A 172 22.66 15.42 31.68
N THR A 173 23.00 14.56 30.72
CA THR A 173 23.88 14.92 29.59
C THR A 173 23.14 15.67 28.49
N ILE A 174 21.81 15.66 28.51
CA ILE A 174 20.95 16.42 27.60
C ILE A 174 19.88 17.22 28.36
N ASP A 175 19.54 18.39 27.82
CA ASP A 175 18.50 19.25 28.38
C ASP A 175 17.08 18.69 28.13
N LYS A 176 16.06 19.42 28.59
CA LYS A 176 14.66 18.97 28.49
C LYS A 176 14.12 19.12 27.07
N ASP A 177 14.53 20.15 26.36
CA ASP A 177 13.97 20.51 25.06
C ASP A 177 14.52 19.59 23.97
N LYS A 178 15.83 19.32 24.00
CA LYS A 178 16.49 18.34 23.14
C LYS A 178 15.89 16.94 23.31
N PHE A 179 15.70 16.50 24.56
CA PHE A 179 15.05 15.22 24.85
C PHE A 179 13.64 15.15 24.25
N ALA A 180 12.84 16.20 24.43
CA ALA A 180 11.47 16.24 23.91
C ALA A 180 11.44 16.19 22.36
N GLN A 181 12.36 16.89 21.71
CA GLN A 181 12.48 16.89 20.25
C GLN A 181 12.88 15.50 19.71
N GLU A 182 13.98 14.93 20.21
CA GLU A 182 14.49 13.64 19.74
C GLU A 182 13.51 12.50 20.06
N SER A 183 12.88 12.51 21.24
CA SER A 183 11.87 11.52 21.60
C SER A 183 10.67 11.56 20.66
N LYS A 184 10.24 12.75 20.22
CA LYS A 184 9.12 12.91 19.27
C LYS A 184 9.50 12.43 17.87
N GLU A 185 10.75 12.62 17.47
CA GLU A 185 11.25 12.14 16.18
C GLU A 185 11.32 10.60 16.14
N ILE A 186 11.87 9.97 17.18
CA ILE A 186 11.90 8.51 17.33
C ILE A 186 10.48 7.95 17.26
N GLU A 187 9.55 8.51 18.04
CA GLU A 187 8.16 8.03 18.07
C GLU A 187 7.46 8.17 16.71
N LYS A 188 7.72 9.26 16.00
CA LYS A 188 7.18 9.47 14.65
C LYS A 188 7.73 8.43 13.66
N LEU A 189 9.03 8.14 13.70
CA LEU A 189 9.65 7.12 12.85
C LEU A 189 9.11 5.73 13.18
N LYS A 190 8.99 5.41 14.47
CA LYS A 190 8.41 4.16 14.96
C LYS A 190 7.01 3.93 14.41
N LEU A 191 6.13 4.91 14.57
CA LEU A 191 4.76 4.84 14.06
C LEU A 191 4.71 4.64 12.54
N GLN A 192 5.59 5.33 11.78
CA GLN A 192 5.66 5.15 10.33
C GLN A 192 6.07 3.73 9.92
N LYS A 193 7.01 3.11 10.66
CA LYS A 193 7.47 1.74 10.40
C LYS A 193 6.40 0.72 10.79
N GLU A 194 5.72 0.92 11.92
CA GLU A 194 4.58 0.09 12.34
C GLU A 194 3.44 0.12 11.32
N GLU A 195 3.08 1.29 10.79
CA GLU A 195 2.07 1.41 9.72
C GLU A 195 2.49 0.65 8.45
N LYS A 196 3.77 0.70 8.08
CA LYS A 196 4.30 -0.06 6.94
C LYS A 196 4.23 -1.57 7.17
N LEU A 197 4.63 -2.04 8.35
CA LEU A 197 4.53 -3.46 8.71
C LEU A 197 3.08 -3.94 8.65
N ALA A 198 2.15 -3.18 9.22
CA ALA A 198 0.74 -3.50 9.17
C ALA A 198 0.21 -3.57 7.73
N PHE A 199 0.60 -2.61 6.88
CA PHE A 199 0.28 -2.62 5.46
C PHE A 199 0.83 -3.86 4.75
N LEU A 200 2.12 -4.16 4.90
CA LEU A 200 2.75 -5.30 4.23
C LEU A 200 2.11 -6.61 4.66
N MET A 201 1.84 -6.79 5.96
CA MET A 201 1.19 -7.99 6.48
C MET A 201 -0.20 -8.17 5.86
N VAL A 202 -1.07 -7.17 5.99
CA VAL A 202 -2.49 -7.28 5.66
C VAL A 202 -2.75 -7.21 4.16
N GLU A 203 -2.11 -6.26 3.47
CA GLU A 203 -2.45 -5.93 2.08
C GLU A 203 -1.55 -6.65 1.06
N VAL A 204 -0.43 -7.24 1.48
CA VAL A 204 0.53 -7.89 0.57
C VAL A 204 0.77 -9.36 0.93
N ILE A 205 1.30 -9.64 2.12
CA ILE A 205 1.67 -11.00 2.55
C ILE A 205 0.43 -11.88 2.67
N ASP A 206 -0.58 -11.40 3.40
CA ASP A 206 -1.85 -12.12 3.62
C ASP A 206 -2.83 -11.97 2.45
N PHE A 207 -2.45 -11.25 1.38
CA PHE A 207 -3.31 -11.05 0.23
C PHE A 207 -3.73 -12.39 -0.38
N LYS A 208 -5.03 -12.66 -0.43
CA LYS A 208 -5.59 -13.86 -1.03
C LYS A 208 -6.30 -13.49 -2.33
N LEU A 209 -5.98 -14.26 -3.37
CA LEU A 209 -6.68 -14.21 -4.63
C LEU A 209 -7.99 -14.97 -4.45
N SER A 210 -9.10 -14.22 -4.40
CA SER A 210 -10.47 -14.72 -4.27
C SER A 210 -11.07 -15.12 -5.60
#